data_AF-A0A1I1WFZ3-F1
#
_entry.id   AF-A0A1I1WFZ3-F1
#
_cell.length_a   1.000
_cell.length_b   1.000
_cell.length_c   1.000
_cell.angle_alpha   90.00
_cell.angle_beta   90.00
_cell.angle_gamma   90.00
#
_symmetry.space_group_name_H-M   'P 1'
#
loop_
_entity.id
_entity.type
_entity.pdbx_description
1 polymer ?
#
loop_
_entity_poly.entity_id
_entity_poly.type
_entity_poly.pdbx_seq_one_letter_code
_entity_poly.pdbx_strand_id
1 'polypeptide(L)' 'MGMEFLYFPEDKSEYIPAIIVLIIFIIGASIAMYFFIKHSKKEADKTDKHYGEKIEKKEE' A
#
# COMPACT_ATOMS: atom_id res chain seq x y z
N MET A 1 -22.91 29.50 8.44
CA MET A 1 -22.13 28.29 8.10
C MET A 1 -22.83 27.13 8.75
N GLY A 2 -23.75 26.50 8.00
CA GLY A 2 -24.51 25.36 8.52
C GLY A 2 -23.57 24.16 8.65
N MET A 3 -23.70 23.41 9.74
CA MET A 3 -23.15 22.06 9.75
C MET A 3 -23.84 21.31 8.60
N GLU A 4 -23.07 20.88 7.61
CA GLU A 4 -23.54 19.86 6.68
C GLU A 4 -23.90 18.66 7.54
N PHE A 5 -25.20 18.45 7.75
CA PHE A 5 -25.71 17.38 8.58
C PHE A 5 -25.15 16.09 7.98
N LEU A 6 -24.36 15.34 8.76
CA LEU A 6 -23.93 14.01 8.35
C LEU A 6 -25.21 13.20 8.14
N TYR A 7 -25.57 12.98 6.88
CA TYR A 7 -26.73 12.17 6.53
C TYR A 7 -26.37 10.72 6.85
N PHE A 8 -26.99 10.21 7.91
CA PHE A 8 -26.93 8.81 8.25
C PHE A 8 -28.23 8.17 7.76
N PRO A 9 -28.20 7.35 6.70
CA PRO A 9 -29.41 6.67 6.27
C PRO A 9 -29.99 5.81 7.40
N GLU A 10 -31.31 5.89 7.56
CA GLU A 10 -32.09 5.09 8.51
C GLU A 10 -32.05 3.61 8.10
N ASP A 11 -32.10 3.34 6.79
CA ASP A 11 -31.92 2.01 6.22
C ASP A 11 -30.42 1.67 6.07
N LYS A 12 -30.00 0.58 6.71
CA LYS A 12 -28.59 0.14 6.69
C LYS A 12 -28.12 -0.34 5.31
N SER A 13 -29.03 -0.70 4.42
CA SER A 13 -28.71 -1.14 3.06
C SER A 13 -28.11 -0.02 2.20
N GLU A 14 -28.41 1.25 2.52
CA GLU A 14 -27.85 2.40 1.81
C GLU A 14 -26.32 2.56 2.02
N TYR A 15 -25.73 1.91 3.04
CA TYR A 15 -24.27 1.90 3.24
C TYR A 15 -23.54 0.84 2.39
N ILE A 16 -24.26 -0.10 1.78
CA ILE A 16 -23.65 -1.17 0.97
C ILE A 16 -22.73 -0.62 -0.13
N PRO A 17 -23.12 0.40 -0.92
CA PRO A 17 -22.24 0.99 -1.92
C PRO A 17 -20.94 1.54 -1.33
N ALA A 18 -21.01 2.20 -0.17
CA ALA A 18 -19.82 2.74 0.49
C ALA A 18 -18.86 1.64 0.95
N ILE A 19 -19.38 0.54 1.49
CA ILE A 19 -18.57 -0.61 1.92
C ILE A 19 -17.90 -1.28 0.71
N ILE A 20 -18.61 -1.41 -0.41
CA ILE A 20 -18.05 -1.97 -1.65
C ILE A 20 -16.88 -1.11 -2.14
N VAL A 21 -17.06 0.21 -2.20
CA VAL A 21 -15.99 1.15 -2.59
C VAL A 21 -14.79 1.03 -1.65
N LEU A 22 -15.02 1.00 -0.34
CA LEU A 22 -13.97 0.85 0.66
C LEU A 22 -13.18 -0.46 0.45
N ILE A 23 -13.86 -1.58 0.21
CA ILE A 23 -13.23 -2.87 -0.04
C ILE A 23 -12.36 -2.82 -1.30
N ILE A 24 -12.86 -2.20 -2.38
CA ILE A 24 -12.08 -2.02 -3.62
C ILE A 24 -10.79 -1.25 -3.35
N PHE A 25 -10.86 -0.15 -2.59
CA PHE A 25 -9.66 0.62 -2.23
C PHE A 25 -8.69 -0.16 -1.34
N ILE A 26 -9.19 -0.90 -0.35
CA ILE A 26 -8.34 -1.73 0.52
C ILE A 26 -7.61 -2.80 -0.31
N ILE A 27 -8.32 -3.47 -1.22
CA ILE A 27 -7.72 -4.46 -2.13
C ILE A 27 -6.67 -3.79 -3.02
N GLY A 28 -7.00 -2.64 -3.62
CA GLY A 28 -6.07 -1.88 -4.46
C GLY A 28 -4.81 -1.46 -3.71
N ALA A 29 -4.95 -0.91 -2.50
CA ALA A 29 -3.83 -0.52 -1.64
C ALA A 29 -2.97 -1.73 -1.23
N SER A 30 -3.59 -2.86 -0.91
CA SER A 30 -2.88 -4.09 -0.54
C SER A 30 -2.04 -4.62 -1.71
N ILE A 31 -2.62 -4.62 -2.92
CA ILE A 31 -1.92 -5.05 -4.15
C ILE A 31 -0.77 -4.09 -4.46
N ALA A 32 -1.01 -2.78 -4.39
CA ALA A 32 0.02 -1.76 -4.63
C ALA A 32 1.18 -1.91 -3.65
N MET A 33 0.89 -2.07 -2.34
CA MET A 33 1.90 -2.27 -1.31
C MET A 33 2.71 -3.56 -1.55
N TYR A 34 2.03 -4.65 -1.91
CA TYR A 34 2.69 -5.91 -2.25
C TYR A 34 3.68 -5.73 -3.42
N PHE A 35 3.27 -5.04 -4.49
CA PHE A 35 4.15 -4.77 -5.63
C PHE A 35 5.34 -3.90 -5.26
N PHE A 36 5.12 -2.84 -4.46
CA PHE A 36 6.20 -1.98 -3.97
C PHE A 36 7.24 -2.75 -3.17
N ILE A 37 6.81 -3.55 -2.18
CA ILE A 37 7.71 -4.35 -1.35
C ILE A 37 8.47 -5.36 -2.22
N LYS A 38 7.79 -6.06 -3.13
CA LYS A 38 8.41 -7.05 -4.00
C LYS A 38 9.45 -6.43 -4.93
N HIS A 39 9.16 -5.26 -5.49
CA HIS A 39 10.09 -4.53 -6.34
C HIS A 39 11.31 -4.06 -5.54
N SER A 40 11.07 -3.41 -4.40
CA SER A 40 12.11 -2.91 -3.49
C SER A 40 13.06 -4.02 -3.03
N LYS A 41 12.54 -5.20 -2.66
CA LYS A 41 13.39 -6.36 -2.28
C LYS A 41 14.28 -6.84 -3.43
N LYS A 42 13.77 -6.82 -4.67
CA LYS A 42 14.54 -7.22 -5.85
C LYS A 42 15.65 -6.21 -6.17
N GLU A 43 15.41 -4.92 -5.94
CA GLU A 43 16.42 -3.88 -6.11
C GLU A 43 17.48 -3.92 -5.01
N ALA A 44 17.07 -4.18 -3.76
CA ALA A 44 17.99 -4.36 -2.64
C ALA A 44 18.95 -5.54 -2.89
N ASP A 45 18.44 -6.72 -3.26
CA ASP A 45 19.28 -7.90 -3.56
C ASP A 45 20.28 -7.65 -4.70
N LYS A 46 19.88 -6.92 -5.75
CA LYS A 46 20.81 -6.53 -6.83
C LYS A 46 21.89 -5.57 -6.34
N THR A 47 21.52 -4.63 -5.48
CA THR A 47 22.44 -3.64 -4.94
C THR A 47 23.46 -4.31 -4.02
N ASP A 48 22.99 -5.17 -3.12
CA ASP A 48 23.85 -5.95 -2.22
C ASP A 48 24.82 -6.84 -3.00
N LYS A 49 24.36 -7.50 -4.07
CA LYS A 49 25.25 -8.29 -4.95
C LYS A 49 26.30 -7.45 -5.66
N HIS A 50 25.94 -6.25 -6.14
CA HIS A 50 26.86 -5.42 -6.90
C HIS A 50 27.83 -4.60 -6.04
N TYR A 51 27.43 -4.25 -4.81
CA TYR A 51 28.21 -3.40 -3.92
C TYR A 51 28.77 -4.13 -2.69
N GLY A 52 28.16 -5.23 -2.25
CA GLY A 52 28.65 -6.05 -1.13
C GLY A 52 30.06 -6.58 -1.38
N GLU A 53 30.33 -7.12 -2.59
CA GLU A 53 31.68 -7.53 -2.99
C GLU A 53 32.70 -6.39 -3.00
N LYS A 54 32.27 -5.14 -3.19
CA LYS A 54 33.15 -3.96 -3.19
C LYS A 54 33.43 -3.42 -1.79
N ILE A 55 32.55 -3.70 -0.82
CA ILE A 55 32.73 -3.30 0.57
C ILE A 55 33.65 -4.30 1.27
N GLU A 56 33.45 -5.61 1.08
CA GLU A 56 34.34 -6.66 1.64
C GLU A 56 35.78 -6.52 1.13
N LYS A 57 36.01 -6.24 -0.16
CA LYS A 57 37.36 -6.04 -0.72
C LYS A 57 38.06 -4.74 -0.31
N LYS A 58 37.37 -3.84 0.39
CA LYS A 58 37.94 -2.58 0.89
C LYS A 58 38.34 -2.65 2.35
N GLU A 59 37.93 -3.70 3.05
CA GLU A 59 38.24 -3.96 4.46
C GLU A 59 39.37 -4.99 4.66
N GLU A 60 39.79 -5.71 3.59
CA GLU A 60 41.08 -6.42 3.50
C GLU A 60 42.21 -5.52 2.99
#